data_AF-A0A809R5X6-F1
#
_entry.id   AF-A0A809R5X6-F1
#
_cell.length_a   1.000
_cell.length_b   1.000
_cell.length_c   1.000
_cell.angle_alpha   90.00
_cell.angle_beta   90.00
_cell.angle_gamma   90.00
#
_symmetry.space_group_name_H-M   'P 1'
#
loop_
_entity.id
_entity.type
_entity.pdbx_description
1 polymer ?
#
loop_
_entity_poly.entity_id
_entity_poly.type
_entity_poly.pdbx_seq_one_letter_code
_entity_poly.pdbx_strand_id
1 'polypeptide(L)' 'MNWGSAAEFFAMGGHAFYVWGAFGACALLMIVEPILARRRRSNALDELRREMRARKESNE' A
#
# COMPACT_ATOMS: atom_id res chain seq x y z
N MET A 1 36.78 11.20 -10.30
CA MET A 1 35.61 10.80 -9.48
C MET A 1 34.87 9.69 -10.24
N ASN A 2 35.37 8.46 -10.15
CA ASN A 2 34.79 7.32 -10.85
C ASN A 2 33.68 6.78 -9.93
N TRP A 3 32.42 7.13 -10.22
CA TRP A 3 31.28 6.49 -9.57
C TRP A 3 31.24 5.07 -10.13
N GLY A 4 31.84 4.14 -9.38
CA GLY A 4 31.69 2.71 -9.60
C GLY A 4 30.22 2.40 -9.83
N SER A 5 29.94 1.78 -10.97
CA SER A 5 28.61 1.55 -11.51
C SER A 5 27.61 1.08 -10.44
N ALA A 6 26.31 1.36 -10.61
CA ALA A 6 25.26 0.76 -9.80
C ALA A 6 25.42 -0.77 -9.67
N ALA A 7 26.03 -1.41 -10.67
CA ALA A 7 26.42 -2.81 -10.65
C ALA A 7 27.39 -3.19 -9.50
N GLU A 8 28.34 -2.32 -9.12
CA GLU A 8 29.25 -2.57 -7.98
C GLU A 8 28.52 -2.46 -6.63
N PHE A 9 27.51 -1.60 -6.52
CA PHE A 9 26.65 -1.53 -5.33
C PHE A 9 25.83 -2.81 -5.12
N PHE A 10 25.31 -3.40 -6.20
CA PHE A 10 24.64 -4.70 -6.13
C PHE A 10 25.63 -5.86 -5.94
N ALA A 11 26.86 -5.74 -6.45
CA ALA A 11 27.91 -6.74 -6.34
C ALA A 11 28.71 -6.69 -5.03
N MET A 12 28.38 -5.80 -4.08
CA MET A 12 29.11 -5.58 -2.82
C MET A 12 29.01 -6.73 -1.78
N GLY A 13 28.87 -7.98 -2.20
CA GLY A 13 29.02 -9.14 -1.32
C GLY A 13 27.89 -9.37 -0.32
N GLY A 14 26.66 -8.97 -0.63
CA GLY A 14 25.46 -9.36 0.14
C GLY A 14 24.75 -8.24 0.93
N HIS A 15 25.37 -7.07 1.08
CA HIS A 15 24.76 -5.94 1.80
C HIS A 15 23.62 -5.26 1.03
N ALA A 16 23.61 -5.34 -0.30
CA ALA A 16 22.56 -4.76 -1.14
C ALA A 16 21.17 -5.32 -0.78
N PHE A 17 21.07 -6.62 -0.47
CA PHE A 17 19.81 -7.25 -0.07
C PHE A 17 19.24 -6.68 1.23
N TYR A 18 20.09 -6.30 2.20
CA TYR A 18 19.63 -5.68 3.44
C TYR A 18 19.08 -4.28 3.20
N VAL A 19 19.78 -3.47 2.41
CA VAL A 19 19.36 -2.10 2.11
C VAL A 19 18.07 -2.13 1.28
N TRP A 20 18.08 -2.84 0.16
CA TRP A 20 16.90 -2.95 -0.69
C TRP A 20 15.74 -3.67 -0.02
N GLY A 21 16.01 -4.63 0.86
CA GLY A 21 15.00 -5.28 1.69
C GLY A 21 14.32 -4.30 2.65
N ALA A 22 15.08 -3.44 3.34
CA ALA A 22 14.52 -2.42 4.22
C ALA A 22 13.73 -1.35 3.45
N PHE A 23 14.25 -0.87 2.32
CA PHE A 23 13.53 0.05 1.44
C PHE A 23 12.26 -0.59 0.85
N GLY A 24 12.34 -1.85 0.43
CA GLY A 24 11.20 -2.63 -0.07
C GLY A 24 10.13 -2.84 1.01
N ALA A 25 10.53 -3.18 2.23
CA ALA A 25 9.63 -3.32 3.38
C ALA A 25 8.95 -1.98 3.71
N CYS A 26 9.69 -0.87 3.69
CA CYS A 26 9.16 0.47 3.92
C CYS A 26 8.14 0.85 2.83
N ALA A 27 8.49 0.65 1.55
CA ALA A 27 7.59 0.90 0.44
C ALA A 27 6.34 0.00 0.50
N LEU A 28 6.50 -1.26 0.90
CA LEU A 28 5.39 -2.19 1.09
C LEU A 28 4.42 -1.68 2.15
N LEU A 29 4.91 -1.27 3.32
CA LEU A 29 4.08 -0.70 4.38
C LEU A 29 3.36 0.58 3.93
N MET A 30 4.06 1.47 3.22
CA MET A 30 3.49 2.70 2.67
C MET A 30 2.36 2.43 1.66
N ILE A 31 2.38 1.28 0.98
CA ILE A 31 1.33 0.85 0.04
C ILE A 31 0.19 0.11 0.76
N VAL A 32 0.51 -0.75 1.73
CA VAL A 32 -0.46 -1.58 2.45
C VAL A 32 -1.44 -0.71 3.25
N GLU A 33 -0.95 0.28 3.98
CA GLU A 33 -1.76 1.19 4.79
C GLU A 33 -2.88 1.89 3.99
N PRO A 34 -2.61 2.59 2.87
CA PRO A 34 -3.65 3.21 2.08
C PRO A 34 -4.58 2.19 1.40
N ILE A 35 -4.11 1.00 1.04
CA ILE A 35 -4.99 -0.06 0.52
C ILE A 35 -6.01 -0.48 1.59
N LEU A 36 -5.54 -0.74 2.82
CA LEU A 36 -6.42 -1.09 3.94
C LEU A 36 -7.39 0.05 4.26
N ALA A 37 -6.90 1.30 4.31
CA ALA A 37 -7.73 2.47 4.55
C ALA A 37 -8.80 2.66 3.47
N ARG A 38 -8.45 2.46 2.18
CA ARG A 38 -9.40 2.51 1.06
C ARG A 38 -10.44 1.41 1.14
N ARG A 39 -10.05 0.19 1.51
CA ARG A 39 -10.98 -0.93 1.72
C ARG A 39 -11.98 -0.64 2.84
N ARG A 40 -11.50 -0.14 3.99
CA ARG A 40 -12.37 0.26 5.10
C ARG A 40 -13.35 1.36 4.69
N ARG A 41 -12.86 2.36 3.95
CA ARG A 41 -13.71 3.44 3.43
C ARG A 41 -14.78 2.93 2.46
N SER A 42 -14.44 1.99 1.58
CA SER A 42 -15.41 1.38 0.66
C SER A 42 -16.51 0.65 1.44
N ASN A 43 -16.14 -0.15 2.43
CA ASN A 43 -17.09 -0.92 3.24
C ASN A 43 -18.07 0.01 3.98
N ALA A 44 -17.57 1.08 4.59
CA ALA A 44 -18.42 2.06 5.27
C ALA A 44 -19.39 2.78 4.31
N LEU A 45 -18.95 3.08 3.09
CA LEU A 45 -19.82 3.67 2.06
C LEU A 45 -20.88 2.68 1.57
N ASP A 46 -20.53 1.41 1.43
CA ASP A 46 -21.47 0.39 0.98
C ASP A 46 -22.54 0.09 2.04
N GLU A 47 -22.21 0.19 3.32
CA GLU A 47 -23.18 0.11 4.42
C GLU A 47 -24.18 1.27 4.38
N LEU A 48 -23.69 2.51 4.25
CA LEU A 48 -24.55 3.69 4.08
C LEU A 48 -25.46 3.59 2.84
N ARG A 49 -24.95 3.06 1.72
CA ARG A 49 -25.76 2.83 0.51
C ARG A 49 -26.87 1.82 0.73
N ARG A 50 -26.66 0.81 1.56
CA ARG A 50 -27.68 -0.19 1.92
C ARG A 50 -28.77 0.44 2.79
N GLU A 51 -28.38 1.21 3.81
CA GLU A 51 -29.32 1.92 4.68
C GLU A 51 -30.20 2.90 3.90
N MET A 52 -29.59 3.68 2.99
CA MET A 52 -30.33 4.62 2.14
C MET A 52 -31.34 3.93 1.23
N ARG A 53 -31.02 2.72 0.73
CA ARG A 53 -31.92 1.95 -0.13
C ARG A 53 -33.11 1.40 0.67
N ALA A 54 -32.85 0.84 1.85
CA ALA A 54 -33.89 0.35 2.76
C ALA A 54 -34.81 1.48 3.26
N ARG A 55 -34.25 2.66 3.56
CA ARG A 55 -35.01 3.86 3.95
C ARG A 55 -35.92 4.37 2.83
N LYS A 56 -35.49 4.23 1.57
CA LYS A 56 -36.28 4.63 0.41
C LYS A 56 -37.47 3.68 0.21
N GLU A 57 -37.22 2.37 0.30
CA GLU A 57 -38.26 1.33 0.19
C GLU A 57 -39.28 1.38 1.33
N SER A 58 -38.91 1.84 2.54
CA SER A 58 -39.86 1.98 3.65
C SER A 58 -40.71 3.24 3.61
N ASN A 59 -40.36 4.20 2.74
CA ASN A 59 -41.00 5.52 2.67
C ASN A 59 -41.86 5.70 1.40
N GLU A 60 -41.84 4.71 0.50
CA GLU A 60 -42.87 4.45 -0.53
C GLU A 60 -43.92 3.46 0.02
#